data_AF-A0A958LYR7-F1
#
_entry.id   AF-A0A958LYR7-F1
#
_cell.length_a   1.000
_cell.length_b   1.000
_cell.length_c   1.000
_cell.angle_alpha   90.00
_cell.angle_beta   90.00
_cell.angle_gamma   90.00
#
_symmetry.space_group_name_H-M   'P 1'
#
loop_
_entity.id
_entity.type
_entity.pdbx_description
1 polymer ?
#
loop_
_entity_poly.entity_id
_entity_poly.type
_entity_poly.pdbx_seq_one_letter_code
_entity_poly.pdbx_strand_id
1 'polypeptide(L)'
;ASSSLCVAVGRWFQFMGLIKDSEIYDFSRKLENLFHGESSGVDIAVVLNEKPLLFARPQSIQFIDNFFKANLYLSYCGQRGVTKDCVEKVKSLFITHPELAQKLDQEMLETTQLLKQAFTQKDVEPKDRQEAILKGFNKGYEVFKSWGLTIGCLDEHINKLMNMGALACKPTGSGGGGFVLSYWPEGMPQLNSGIQFISVF
;
A
#
# COMPACT_ATOMS: atom_id res chain seq x y z
N ALA A 1 2.04 10.64 5.13
CA ALA A 1 1.67 11.86 5.89
C ALA A 1 2.67 12.99 5.68
N SER A 2 3.97 12.76 5.88
CA SER A 2 5.04 13.72 5.57
C SER A 2 5.05 14.15 4.10
N SER A 3 4.94 13.19 3.17
CA SER A 3 4.70 13.48 1.74
C SER A 3 3.54 14.45 1.49
N SER A 4 2.40 14.24 2.14
CA SER A 4 1.22 15.10 2.00
C SER A 4 1.50 16.53 2.45
N LEU A 5 2.22 16.69 3.56
CA LEU A 5 2.68 18.00 4.03
C LEU A 5 3.67 18.64 3.04
N CYS A 6 4.64 17.87 2.53
CA CYS A 6 5.64 18.36 1.57
C CYS A 6 4.98 18.84 0.27
N VAL A 7 3.94 18.15 -0.20
CA VAL A 7 3.14 18.56 -1.36
C VAL A 7 2.30 19.80 -1.05
N ALA A 8 1.69 19.89 0.12
CA ALA A 8 0.96 21.09 0.53
C ALA A 8 1.86 22.34 0.57
N VAL A 9 3.07 22.20 1.11
CA VAL A 9 4.08 23.27 1.11
C VAL A 9 4.54 23.59 -0.32
N GLY A 10 4.76 22.59 -1.17
CA GLY A 10 5.09 22.80 -2.58
C GLY A 10 4.00 23.56 -3.34
N ARG A 11 2.73 23.16 -3.19
CA ARG A 11 1.57 23.86 -3.76
C ARG A 11 1.48 25.31 -3.24
N TRP A 12 1.76 25.55 -1.96
CA TRP A 12 1.79 26.90 -1.41
C TRP A 12 2.93 27.76 -1.99
N PHE A 13 4.14 27.21 -2.15
CA PHE A 13 5.25 27.91 -2.78
C PHE A 13 4.96 28.25 -4.24
N GLN A 14 4.31 27.34 -4.96
CA GLN A 14 3.85 27.60 -6.33
C GLN A 14 2.80 28.72 -6.36
N PHE A 15 1.84 28.71 -5.44
CA PHE A 15 0.85 29.79 -5.31
C PHE A 15 1.49 31.16 -5.03
N MET A 16 2.55 31.19 -4.24
CA MET A 16 3.33 32.41 -3.95
C MET A 16 4.23 32.86 -5.12
N GLY A 17 4.28 32.10 -6.22
CA GLY A 17 5.15 32.39 -7.37
C GLY A 17 6.63 32.13 -7.13
N LEU A 18 6.98 31.39 -6.07
CA LEU A 18 8.37 31.07 -5.72
C LEU A 18 8.94 29.90 -6.53
N ILE A 19 8.06 29.02 -7.02
CA ILE A 19 8.38 27.91 -7.90
C ILE A 19 7.33 27.79 -9.00
N LYS A 20 7.68 27.12 -10.10
CA LYS A 20 6.76 26.78 -11.20
C LYS A 20 5.98 25.50 -10.87
N ASP A 21 4.85 25.32 -11.54
CA ASP A 21 4.02 24.11 -11.43
C ASP A 21 4.82 22.82 -11.72
N SER A 22 5.67 22.86 -12.76
CA SER A 22 6.56 21.75 -13.12
C SER A 22 7.61 21.41 -12.04
N GLU A 23 7.84 22.28 -11.07
CA GLU A 23 8.87 22.11 -10.04
C GLU A 23 8.29 21.55 -8.74
N ILE A 24 6.96 21.47 -8.59
CA ILE A 24 6.31 21.03 -7.35
C ILE A 24 6.80 19.62 -6.95
N TYR A 25 6.88 18.68 -7.89
CA TYR A 25 7.31 17.31 -7.62
C TYR A 25 8.73 17.26 -7.04
N ASP A 26 9.70 17.85 -7.75
CA ASP A 26 11.10 17.83 -7.32
C ASP A 26 11.32 18.64 -6.04
N PHE A 27 10.60 19.73 -5.85
CA PHE A 27 10.63 20.53 -4.63
C PHE A 27 10.11 19.72 -3.43
N SER A 28 8.92 19.13 -3.54
CA SER A 28 8.34 18.29 -2.49
C SER A 28 9.22 17.08 -2.19
N ARG A 29 9.90 16.51 -3.19
CA ARG A 29 10.82 15.38 -3.02
C ARG A 29 12.07 15.77 -2.26
N LYS A 30 12.65 16.92 -2.59
CA LYS A 30 13.78 17.48 -1.83
C LYS A 30 13.39 17.77 -0.39
N LEU A 31 12.19 18.30 -0.15
CA LEU A 31 11.67 18.50 1.21
C LEU A 31 11.51 17.18 1.97
N GLU A 32 10.93 16.16 1.36
CA GLU A 32 10.76 14.87 2.03
C GLU A 32 12.11 14.19 2.35
N ASN A 33 13.09 14.33 1.46
CA ASN A 33 14.46 13.88 1.71
C ASN A 33 15.08 14.55 2.95
N LEU A 34 14.76 15.83 3.21
CA LEU A 34 15.24 16.51 4.42
C LEU A 34 14.66 15.91 5.71
N PHE A 35 13.45 15.35 5.68
CA PHE A 35 12.80 14.75 6.87
C PHE A 35 13.20 13.30 7.10
N HIS A 36 13.41 12.52 6.03
CA HIS A 36 13.52 11.06 6.11
C HIS A 36 14.76 10.47 5.40
N GLY A 37 15.64 11.30 4.86
CA GLY A 37 16.84 10.88 4.12
C GLY A 37 16.55 10.64 2.65
N GLU A 38 16.36 9.38 2.25
CA GLU A 38 16.06 9.01 0.85
C GLU A 38 14.58 8.66 0.69
N SER A 39 13.82 9.55 0.03
CA SER A 39 12.47 9.26 -0.42
C SER A 39 12.50 8.47 -1.73
N SER A 40 11.63 7.46 -1.82
CA SER A 40 11.35 6.75 -3.07
C SER A 40 10.64 7.61 -4.12
N GLY A 41 10.08 8.75 -3.72
CA GLY A 41 9.27 9.64 -4.57
C GLY A 41 7.86 9.13 -4.86
N VAL A 42 7.53 7.89 -4.46
CA VAL A 42 6.23 7.26 -4.71
C VAL A 42 5.11 7.99 -4.00
N ASP A 43 5.28 8.26 -2.70
CA ASP A 43 4.24 8.88 -1.88
C ASP A 43 3.91 10.29 -2.38
N ILE A 44 4.92 11.06 -2.81
CA ILE A 44 4.76 12.39 -3.43
C ILE A 44 4.01 12.30 -4.75
N ALA A 45 4.37 11.33 -5.60
CA ALA A 45 3.71 11.12 -6.87
C ALA A 45 2.23 10.80 -6.70
N VAL A 46 1.87 9.95 -5.73
CA VAL A 46 0.48 9.63 -5.40
C VAL A 46 -0.27 10.88 -4.92
N VAL A 47 0.31 11.64 -3.98
CA VAL A 47 -0.36 12.83 -3.43
C VAL A 47 -0.58 13.91 -4.50
N LEU A 48 0.37 14.09 -5.42
CA LEU A 48 0.24 15.13 -6.46
C LEU A 48 -0.80 14.79 -7.52
N ASN A 49 -0.88 13.51 -7.90
CA ASN A 49 -1.69 13.09 -9.05
C ASN A 49 -3.05 12.52 -8.64
N GLU A 50 -3.22 12.13 -7.38
CA GLU A 50 -4.49 11.63 -6.82
C GLU A 50 -5.06 10.45 -7.63
N LYS A 51 -4.16 9.67 -8.26
CA LYS A 51 -4.46 8.54 -9.13
C LYS A 51 -3.67 7.30 -8.71
N PRO A 52 -4.22 6.09 -8.88
CA PRO A 52 -3.44 4.87 -8.75
C PRO A 52 -2.28 4.85 -9.74
N LEU A 53 -1.16 4.27 -9.31
CA LEU A 53 0.06 4.19 -10.11
C LEU A 53 0.78 2.85 -9.93
N LEU A 54 1.58 2.50 -10.92
CA LEU A 54 2.58 1.45 -10.86
C LEU A 54 3.95 2.09 -10.68
N PHE A 55 4.77 1.47 -9.84
CA PHE A 55 6.13 1.90 -9.56
C PHE A 55 7.07 0.71 -9.70
N ALA A 56 8.11 0.86 -10.51
CA ALA A 56 9.16 -0.14 -10.69
C ALA A 56 10.50 0.56 -10.93
N ARG A 57 11.57 0.20 -10.22
CA ARG A 57 12.91 0.74 -10.46
C ARG A 57 13.62 -0.07 -11.58
N PRO A 58 14.45 0.54 -12.44
CA PRO A 58 14.82 1.96 -12.53
C PRO A 58 13.80 2.83 -13.30
N GLN A 59 12.70 2.25 -13.76
CA GLN A 59 11.69 2.87 -14.62
C GLN A 59 10.73 3.81 -13.88
N SER A 60 9.92 4.52 -14.67
CA SER A 60 9.08 5.64 -14.23
C SER A 60 7.78 5.21 -13.54
N ILE A 61 7.22 6.16 -12.79
CA ILE A 61 5.84 6.12 -12.31
C ILE A 61 4.90 6.05 -13.52
N GLN A 62 4.04 5.04 -13.56
CA GLN A 62 2.99 4.91 -14.58
C GLN A 62 1.63 5.03 -13.91
N PHE A 63 0.87 6.07 -14.22
CA PHE A 63 -0.52 6.18 -13.79
C PHE A 63 -1.39 5.14 -14.50
N ILE A 64 -2.35 4.59 -13.77
CA ILE A 64 -3.30 3.62 -14.30
C ILE A 64 -4.72 4.14 -14.10
N ASP A 65 -5.55 3.95 -15.12
CA ASP A 65 -6.97 4.22 -15.02
C ASP A 65 -7.63 3.11 -14.19
N ASN A 66 -8.37 3.53 -13.17
CA ASN A 66 -9.11 2.60 -12.33
C ASN A 66 -10.56 2.55 -12.79
N PHE A 67 -11.02 1.38 -13.24
CA PHE A 67 -12.39 1.18 -13.70
C PHE A 67 -13.27 0.48 -12.66
N PHE A 68 -12.72 0.16 -11.48
CA PHE A 68 -13.48 -0.46 -10.39
C PHE A 68 -13.18 0.19 -9.03
N LYS A 69 -14.24 0.64 -8.36
CA LYS A 69 -14.16 1.19 -7.00
C LYS A 69 -14.44 0.08 -5.99
N ALA A 70 -13.39 -0.57 -5.50
CA ALA A 70 -13.53 -1.55 -4.43
C ALA A 70 -13.79 -0.84 -3.08
N ASN A 71 -14.64 -1.43 -2.27
CA ASN A 71 -14.85 -1.04 -0.88
C ASN A 71 -13.65 -1.48 -0.02
N LEU A 72 -12.65 -0.60 0.04
CA LEU A 72 -11.39 -0.81 0.74
C LEU A 72 -11.27 0.14 1.92
N TYR A 73 -10.82 -0.41 3.05
CA TYR A 73 -10.66 0.35 4.29
C TYR A 73 -9.32 0.10 4.94
N LEU A 74 -8.70 1.17 5.44
CA LEU A 74 -7.52 1.14 6.28
C LEU A 74 -7.93 1.11 7.76
N SER A 75 -7.24 0.32 8.55
CA SER A 75 -7.35 0.34 10.01
C SER A 75 -5.98 0.12 10.66
N TYR A 76 -5.73 0.79 11.77
CA TYR A 76 -4.46 0.71 12.50
C TYR A 76 -4.48 -0.46 13.48
N CYS A 77 -3.44 -1.30 13.47
CA CYS A 77 -3.36 -2.48 14.35
C CYS A 77 -2.95 -2.16 15.80
N GLY A 78 -2.76 -0.88 16.14
CA GLY A 78 -2.36 -0.46 17.49
C GLY A 78 -0.85 -0.42 17.72
N GLN A 79 -0.06 -1.10 16.88
CA GLN A 79 1.40 -1.17 16.99
C GLN A 79 2.10 -0.37 15.90
N ARG A 80 3.11 0.42 16.27
CA ARG A 80 3.97 1.10 15.29
C ARG A 80 4.97 0.11 14.71
N GLY A 81 4.99 -0.03 13.38
CA GLY A 81 6.01 -0.82 12.69
C GLY A 81 7.37 -0.10 12.67
N VAL A 82 8.45 -0.87 12.78
CA VAL A 82 9.82 -0.38 12.60
C VAL A 82 10.28 -0.71 11.19
N THR A 83 10.20 0.26 10.27
CA THR A 83 10.47 0.05 8.84
C THR A 83 11.87 -0.49 8.58
N LYS A 84 12.89 0.00 9.32
CA LYS A 84 14.28 -0.45 9.18
C LYS A 84 14.40 -1.96 9.44
N ASP A 85 13.88 -2.42 10.57
CA ASP A 85 13.93 -3.83 10.97
C ASP A 85 13.21 -4.73 9.95
N CYS A 86 12.06 -4.27 9.41
CA CYS A 86 11.32 -5.00 8.39
C CYS A 86 12.14 -5.14 7.09
N VAL A 87 12.78 -4.05 6.65
CA VAL A 87 13.66 -4.07 5.47
C VAL A 87 14.87 -4.96 5.70
N GLU A 88 15.47 -4.93 6.89
CA GLU A 88 16.61 -5.78 7.24
C GLU A 88 16.24 -7.27 7.27
N LYS A 89 15.05 -7.63 7.76
CA LYS A 89 14.54 -9.01 7.68
C LYS A 89 14.46 -9.51 6.23
N VAL A 90 13.87 -8.73 5.34
CA VAL A 90 13.76 -9.11 3.91
C VAL A 90 15.15 -9.21 3.29
N LYS A 91 16.05 -8.25 3.53
CA LYS A 91 17.44 -8.30 3.04
C LYS A 91 18.19 -9.53 3.56
N SER A 92 18.03 -9.86 4.84
CA SER A 92 18.64 -11.04 5.45
C SER A 92 18.13 -12.33 4.82
N LEU A 93 16.85 -12.38 4.42
CA LEU A 93 16.29 -13.53 3.71
C LEU A 93 16.98 -13.76 2.35
N PHE A 94 17.27 -12.70 1.61
CA PHE A 94 18.03 -12.80 0.34
C PHE A 94 19.45 -13.35 0.52
N ILE A 95 20.07 -13.13 1.69
CA ILE A 95 21.41 -13.60 2.00
C ILE A 95 21.37 -15.05 2.50
N THR A 96 20.43 -15.36 3.39
CA THR A 96 20.36 -16.65 4.09
C THR A 96 19.61 -17.72 3.30
N HIS A 97 18.60 -17.33 2.53
CA HIS A 97 17.72 -18.23 1.78
C HIS A 97 17.37 -17.62 0.39
N PRO A 98 18.36 -17.47 -0.51
CA PRO A 98 18.19 -16.75 -1.78
C PRO A 98 17.09 -17.31 -2.68
N GLU A 99 16.95 -18.63 -2.79
CA GLU A 99 15.91 -19.27 -3.61
C GLU A 99 14.50 -18.95 -3.10
N LEU A 100 14.29 -19.02 -1.77
CA LEU A 100 13.03 -18.65 -1.16
C LEU A 100 12.75 -17.15 -1.37
N ALA A 101 13.76 -16.30 -1.19
CA ALA A 101 13.60 -14.87 -1.38
C ALA A 101 13.18 -14.52 -2.82
N GLN A 102 13.83 -15.12 -3.83
CA GLN A 102 13.46 -14.94 -5.24
C GLN A 102 12.04 -15.44 -5.53
N LYS A 103 11.67 -16.60 -4.98
CA LYS A 103 10.30 -17.14 -5.11
C LYS A 103 9.27 -16.16 -4.54
N LEU A 104 9.50 -15.64 -3.33
CA LEU A 104 8.58 -14.69 -2.68
C LEU A 104 8.48 -13.37 -3.45
N ASP A 105 9.58 -12.87 -4.01
CA ASP A 105 9.59 -11.66 -4.83
C ASP A 105 8.76 -11.84 -6.10
N GLN A 106 8.91 -12.99 -6.77
CA GLN A 106 8.10 -13.38 -7.91
C GLN A 106 6.60 -13.52 -7.54
N GLU A 107 6.29 -14.08 -6.38
CA GLU A 107 4.90 -14.17 -5.89
C GLU A 107 4.29 -12.79 -5.59
N MET A 108 5.07 -11.83 -5.10
CA MET A 108 4.62 -10.45 -4.90
C MET A 108 4.42 -9.71 -6.23
N LEU A 109 5.27 -9.98 -7.23
CA LEU A 109 5.08 -9.47 -8.59
C LEU A 109 3.77 -9.97 -9.20
N GLU A 110 3.50 -11.27 -9.10
CA GLU A 110 2.25 -11.88 -9.57
C GLU A 110 1.03 -11.32 -8.83
N THR A 111 1.15 -11.07 -7.52
CA THR A 111 0.12 -10.40 -6.73
C THR A 111 -0.19 -9.01 -7.28
N THR A 112 0.85 -8.24 -7.62
CA THR A 112 0.71 -6.91 -8.19
C THR A 112 0.02 -6.95 -9.56
N GLN A 113 0.41 -7.90 -10.42
CA GLN A 113 -0.21 -8.08 -11.73
C GLN A 113 -1.68 -8.47 -11.63
N LEU A 114 -2.02 -9.38 -10.73
CA LEU A 114 -3.39 -9.84 -10.51
C LEU A 114 -4.30 -8.69 -10.03
N LEU A 115 -3.84 -7.92 -9.04
CA LEU A 115 -4.60 -6.77 -8.54
C LEU A 115 -4.70 -5.68 -9.61
N LYS A 116 -3.61 -5.39 -10.33
CA LYS A 116 -3.64 -4.45 -11.47
C LYS A 116 -4.74 -4.85 -12.47
N GLN A 117 -4.79 -6.11 -12.89
CA GLN A 117 -5.83 -6.59 -13.81
C GLN A 117 -7.24 -6.40 -13.21
N ALA A 118 -7.42 -6.80 -11.95
CA ALA A 118 -8.71 -6.67 -11.24
C ALA A 118 -9.21 -5.22 -11.12
N PHE A 119 -8.33 -4.22 -11.09
CA PHE A 119 -8.72 -2.80 -11.00
C PHE A 119 -8.80 -2.08 -12.35
N THR A 120 -8.01 -2.53 -13.34
CA THR A 120 -7.83 -1.80 -14.63
C THR A 120 -8.54 -2.45 -15.82
N GLN A 121 -9.05 -3.67 -15.70
CA GLN A 121 -9.78 -4.31 -16.79
C GLN A 121 -11.26 -3.89 -16.77
N LYS A 122 -11.78 -3.52 -17.95
CA LYS A 122 -13.21 -3.26 -18.18
C LYS A 122 -13.95 -4.57 -18.45
N ASP A 123 -15.26 -4.57 -18.26
CA ASP A 123 -16.14 -5.68 -18.69
C ASP A 123 -15.76 -7.05 -18.10
N VAL A 124 -15.23 -7.06 -16.87
CA VAL A 124 -15.01 -8.28 -16.07
C VAL A 124 -16.24 -8.54 -15.22
N GLU A 125 -16.73 -9.78 -15.27
CA GLU A 125 -17.82 -10.22 -14.41
C GLU A 125 -17.53 -9.92 -12.93
N PRO A 126 -18.50 -9.40 -12.17
CA PRO A 126 -18.27 -9.00 -10.77
C PRO A 126 -17.67 -10.11 -9.90
N LYS A 127 -18.10 -11.36 -10.13
CA LYS A 127 -17.60 -12.54 -9.41
C LYS A 127 -16.12 -12.82 -9.69
N ASP A 128 -15.72 -12.80 -10.96
CA ASP A 128 -14.34 -13.06 -11.36
C ASP A 128 -13.40 -11.96 -10.86
N ARG A 129 -13.87 -10.71 -10.89
CA ARG A 129 -13.14 -9.57 -10.32
C ARG A 129 -12.96 -9.74 -8.81
N GLN A 130 -14.02 -10.11 -8.09
CA GLN A 130 -13.93 -10.38 -6.66
C GLN A 130 -12.94 -11.50 -6.37
N GLU A 131 -13.01 -12.62 -7.08
CA GLU A 131 -12.07 -13.74 -6.91
C GLU A 131 -10.61 -13.31 -7.12
N ALA A 132 -10.35 -12.51 -8.16
CA ALA A 132 -9.02 -11.95 -8.41
C ALA A 132 -8.52 -11.05 -7.27
N ILE A 133 -9.40 -10.20 -6.71
CA ILE A 133 -9.08 -9.36 -5.54
C ILE A 133 -8.75 -10.22 -4.33
N LEU A 134 -9.59 -11.21 -4.01
CA LEU A 134 -9.38 -12.11 -2.87
C LEU A 134 -8.06 -12.87 -3.01
N LYS A 135 -7.81 -13.45 -4.18
CA LYS A 135 -6.56 -14.17 -4.47
C LYS A 135 -5.34 -13.24 -4.37
N GLY A 136 -5.43 -12.02 -4.86
CA GLY A 136 -4.35 -11.03 -4.76
C GLY A 136 -4.08 -10.60 -3.32
N PHE A 137 -5.11 -10.32 -2.53
CA PHE A 137 -4.94 -9.97 -1.12
C PHE A 137 -4.33 -11.12 -0.32
N ASN A 138 -4.87 -12.34 -0.47
CA ASN A 138 -4.38 -13.52 0.24
C ASN A 138 -2.94 -13.83 -0.13
N LYS A 139 -2.59 -13.82 -1.42
CA LYS A 139 -1.21 -14.04 -1.86
C LYS A 139 -0.25 -12.99 -1.30
N GLY A 140 -0.66 -11.72 -1.33
CA GLY A 140 0.12 -10.65 -0.73
C GLY A 140 0.31 -10.84 0.78
N TYR A 141 -0.72 -11.28 1.50
CA TYR A 141 -0.63 -11.54 2.94
C TYR A 141 0.31 -12.71 3.25
N GLU A 142 0.22 -13.82 2.52
CA GLU A 142 1.09 -14.99 2.71
C GLU A 142 2.57 -14.69 2.41
N VAL A 143 2.85 -13.82 1.44
CA VAL A 143 4.23 -13.35 1.22
C VAL A 143 4.72 -12.52 2.41
N PHE A 144 3.89 -11.62 2.97
CA PHE A 144 4.24 -10.86 4.18
C PHE A 144 4.48 -11.76 5.40
N LYS A 145 3.71 -12.84 5.56
CA LYS A 145 3.96 -13.87 6.58
C LYS A 145 5.30 -14.55 6.36
N SER A 146 5.59 -14.94 5.12
CA SER A 146 6.83 -15.62 4.74
C SER A 146 8.07 -14.74 4.91
N TRP A 147 7.94 -13.42 4.79
CA TRP A 147 8.98 -12.45 5.17
C TRP A 147 9.10 -12.23 6.69
N GLY A 148 8.22 -12.81 7.51
CA GLY A 148 8.20 -12.63 8.96
C GLY A 148 7.77 -11.22 9.39
N LEU A 149 6.89 -10.60 8.59
CA LEU A 149 6.46 -9.20 8.75
C LEU A 149 5.03 -9.05 9.31
N THR A 150 4.36 -10.14 9.69
CA THR A 150 2.98 -10.06 10.24
C THR A 150 2.91 -10.38 11.72
N ILE A 151 4.00 -10.82 12.35
CA ILE A 151 4.02 -11.35 13.72
C ILE A 151 3.44 -10.35 14.75
N GLY A 152 2.64 -10.87 15.67
CA GLY A 152 2.09 -10.14 16.82
C GLY A 152 0.79 -9.40 16.48
N CYS A 153 0.67 -8.15 16.97
CA CYS A 153 -0.57 -7.37 16.87
C CYS A 153 -1.09 -7.18 15.44
N LEU A 154 -0.21 -7.23 14.43
CA LEU A 154 -0.61 -7.10 13.04
C LEU A 154 -1.42 -8.32 12.54
N ASP A 155 -0.96 -9.55 12.81
CA ASP A 155 -1.70 -10.78 12.47
C ASP A 155 -3.00 -10.88 13.26
N GLU A 156 -2.96 -10.59 14.57
CA GLU A 156 -4.13 -10.57 15.43
C GLU A 156 -5.21 -9.61 14.93
N HIS A 157 -4.80 -8.40 14.51
CA HIS A 157 -5.72 -7.42 13.95
C HIS A 157 -6.30 -7.88 12.61
N ILE A 158 -5.50 -8.48 11.73
CA ILE A 158 -5.99 -9.08 10.48
C ILE A 158 -7.05 -10.15 10.78
N ASN A 159 -6.76 -11.07 11.70
CA ASN A 159 -7.69 -12.13 12.09
C ASN A 159 -8.98 -11.55 12.69
N LYS A 160 -8.88 -10.48 13.50
CA LYS A 160 -10.04 -9.76 14.01
C LYS A 160 -10.92 -9.18 12.90
N LEU A 161 -10.32 -8.54 11.88
CA LEU A 161 -11.05 -8.00 10.73
C LEU A 161 -11.74 -9.10 9.91
N MET A 162 -11.05 -10.22 9.67
CA MET A 162 -11.64 -11.37 8.98
C MET A 162 -12.84 -11.95 9.76
N ASN A 163 -12.71 -12.08 11.10
CA ASN A 163 -13.80 -12.52 11.97
C ASN A 163 -15.00 -11.55 11.99
N MET A 164 -14.75 -10.27 11.69
CA MET A 164 -15.79 -9.24 11.54
C MET A 164 -16.46 -9.25 10.17
N GLY A 165 -16.01 -10.10 9.24
CA GLY A 165 -16.61 -10.26 7.91
C GLY A 165 -15.81 -9.64 6.76
N ALA A 166 -14.57 -9.18 6.99
CA ALA A 166 -13.71 -8.79 5.88
C ALA A 166 -13.45 -10.03 5.02
N LEU A 167 -13.60 -9.92 3.69
CA LEU A 167 -13.37 -11.08 2.83
C LEU A 167 -11.89 -11.31 2.55
N ALA A 168 -11.08 -10.26 2.61
CA ALA A 168 -9.64 -10.37 2.55
C ALA A 168 -8.97 -9.18 3.23
N CYS A 169 -7.81 -9.42 3.83
CA CYS A 169 -7.01 -8.41 4.50
C CYS A 169 -5.53 -8.63 4.17
N LYS A 170 -4.76 -7.54 4.10
CA LYS A 170 -3.30 -7.61 4.03
C LYS A 170 -2.66 -6.42 4.73
N PRO A 171 -1.41 -6.53 5.20
CA PRO A 171 -0.63 -5.38 5.62
C PRO A 171 -0.46 -4.36 4.48
N THR A 172 -0.34 -3.09 4.85
CA THR A 172 0.10 -2.02 3.94
C THR A 172 1.25 -1.24 4.55
N GLY A 173 2.24 -0.87 3.73
CA GLY A 173 3.53 -0.34 4.18
C GLY A 173 4.53 -1.45 4.51
N SER A 174 5.38 -1.23 5.51
CA SER A 174 6.52 -2.12 5.80
C SER A 174 6.15 -3.45 6.48
N GLY A 175 4.94 -3.57 7.05
CA GLY A 175 4.61 -4.63 8.00
C GLY A 175 5.22 -4.38 9.39
N GLY A 176 5.15 -5.41 10.25
CA GLY A 176 5.61 -5.37 11.65
C GLY A 176 4.74 -4.50 12.57
N GLY A 177 3.55 -4.12 12.11
CA GLY A 177 2.67 -3.13 12.72
C GLY A 177 2.02 -2.26 11.66
N GLY A 178 1.54 -1.08 12.05
CA GLY A 178 1.00 -0.08 11.14
C GLY A 178 -0.44 -0.37 10.73
N PHE A 179 -0.72 -0.19 9.45
CA PHE A 179 -2.07 -0.27 8.91
C PHE A 179 -2.31 -1.59 8.18
N VAL A 180 -3.56 -2.03 8.24
CA VAL A 180 -4.10 -3.15 7.47
C VAL A 180 -5.08 -2.60 6.45
N LEU A 181 -4.95 -3.05 5.21
CA LEU A 181 -5.91 -2.83 4.16
C LEU A 181 -6.89 -4.01 4.13
N SER A 182 -8.18 -3.72 4.18
CA SER A 182 -9.25 -4.71 4.26
C SER A 182 -10.28 -4.49 3.16
N TYR A 183 -10.79 -5.59 2.59
CA TYR A 183 -11.76 -5.60 1.50
C TYR A 183 -13.14 -6.09 1.96
N TRP A 184 -14.15 -5.29 1.68
CA TRP A 184 -15.52 -5.45 2.16
C TRP A 184 -16.52 -5.19 1.02
N PRO A 185 -16.82 -6.15 0.12
CA PRO A 185 -17.60 -5.89 -1.10
C PRO A 185 -18.95 -5.22 -0.83
N GLU A 186 -19.62 -5.59 0.26
CA GLU A 186 -20.92 -5.03 0.67
C GLU A 186 -20.83 -3.69 1.44
N GLY A 187 -19.63 -3.14 1.59
CA GLY A 187 -19.37 -1.92 2.37
C GLY A 187 -18.97 -2.20 3.82
N MET A 188 -18.68 -1.13 4.57
CA MET A 188 -18.26 -1.26 5.97
C MET A 188 -19.41 -1.82 6.80
N PRO A 189 -19.19 -2.88 7.59
CA PRO A 189 -20.23 -3.39 8.47
C PRO A 189 -20.45 -2.40 9.63
N GLN A 190 -21.70 -2.18 10.02
CA GLN A 190 -22.05 -1.36 11.18
C GLN A 190 -21.71 -2.12 12.48
N LEU A 191 -20.42 -2.19 12.82
CA LEU A 191 -19.93 -2.92 13.99
C LEU A 191 -19.41 -1.98 15.06
N ASN A 192 -19.93 -2.14 16.28
CA ASN A 192 -19.37 -1.53 17.50
C ASN A 192 -18.07 -2.26 17.89
N SER A 193 -17.00 -2.03 17.12
CA SER A 193 -15.73 -2.76 17.25
C SER A 193 -14.61 -1.97 17.95
N GLY A 194 -14.81 -0.66 18.15
CA GLY A 194 -13.78 0.27 18.60
C GLY A 194 -12.65 0.50 17.58
N ILE A 195 -12.73 -0.11 16.39
CA ILE A 195 -11.75 0.06 15.31
C ILE A 195 -12.15 1.28 14.48
N GLN A 196 -11.21 2.19 14.28
CA GLN A 196 -11.36 3.28 13.33
C GLN A 196 -11.01 2.80 11.92
N PHE A 197 -11.94 2.98 11.00
CA PHE A 197 -11.78 2.68 9.58
C PHE A 197 -11.66 3.97 8.77
N ILE A 198 -10.76 3.97 7.79
CA ILE A 198 -10.58 5.06 6.82
C ILE A 198 -10.89 4.50 5.44
N SER A 199 -11.91 5.04 4.75
CA SER A 199 -12.21 4.66 3.36
C SER A 199 -11.05 5.09 2.45
N VAL A 200 -10.66 4.21 1.53
CA VAL A 200 -9.61 4.50 0.54
C VAL A 200 -10.16 5.24 -0.69
N PHE A 201 -11.49 5.38 -0.79
CA PHE A 201 -12.17 6.11 -1.87
C PHE A 201 -13.47 6.79 -1.43
#